data_AF-A0A7W1XGP8-F1
#
_entry.id   AF-A0A7W1XGP8-F1
#
_cell.length_a   1.000
_cell.length_b   1.000
_cell.length_c   1.000
_cell.angle_alpha   90.00
_cell.angle_beta   90.00
_cell.angle_gamma   90.00
#
_symmetry.space_group_name_H-M   'P 1'
#
loop_
_entity.id
_entity.type
_entity.pdbx_description
1 polymer ?
#
loop_
_entity_poly.entity_id
_entity_poly.type
_entity_poly.pdbx_seq_one_letter_code
_entity_poly.pdbx_strand_id
1 'polypeptide(L)'
;MTINDKHYNDISEKVYWLDPKYPRYNEGYKKNSVKEFAGMEFQILQIKDSLDGMQAMVVAPIVHSKLEKNFKNKKIPANFRVLK
;
A
#
# COMPACT_ATOMS: atom_id res chain seq x y z
N MET A 1 -13.11 2.01 -8.34
CA MET A 1 -12.36 2.89 -7.41
C MET A 1 -11.12 3.34 -8.16
N THR A 2 -10.86 4.65 -8.21
CA THR A 2 -9.86 5.23 -9.13
C THR A 2 -8.92 6.14 -8.33
N ILE A 3 -7.63 5.89 -8.43
CA ILE A 3 -6.58 6.79 -7.88
C ILE A 3 -6.62 8.10 -8.69
N ASN A 4 -6.51 9.22 -8.00
CA ASN A 4 -6.52 10.56 -8.60
C ASN A 4 -5.47 11.48 -7.94
N ASP A 5 -5.35 12.69 -8.47
CA ASP A 5 -4.35 13.70 -8.04
C ASP A 5 -4.39 14.01 -6.55
N LYS A 6 -5.57 13.94 -5.90
CA LYS A 6 -5.69 14.14 -4.45
C LYS A 6 -4.91 13.10 -3.66
N HIS A 7 -4.91 11.84 -4.13
CA HIS A 7 -4.14 10.77 -3.49
C HIS A 7 -2.64 11.00 -3.68
N TYR A 8 -2.21 11.36 -4.89
CA TYR A 8 -0.80 11.67 -5.16
C TYR A 8 -0.30 12.85 -4.31
N ASN A 9 -1.12 13.90 -4.16
CA ASN A 9 -0.80 15.06 -3.34
C ASN A 9 -0.71 14.72 -1.85
N ASP A 10 -1.68 13.96 -1.31
CA ASP A 10 -1.63 13.55 0.10
C ASP A 10 -0.43 12.63 0.37
N ILE A 11 -0.18 11.65 -0.51
CA ILE A 11 0.99 10.76 -0.39
C ILE A 11 2.29 11.58 -0.42
N SER A 12 2.43 12.55 -1.33
CA SER A 12 3.67 13.34 -1.43
C SER A 12 3.93 14.20 -0.20
N GLU A 13 2.89 14.73 0.46
CA GLU A 13 3.03 15.40 1.77
C GLU A 13 3.50 14.40 2.85
N LYS A 14 2.92 13.20 2.87
CA LYS A 14 3.21 12.20 3.92
C LYS A 14 4.56 11.51 3.76
N VAL A 15 5.21 11.60 2.61
CA VAL A 15 6.60 11.14 2.46
C VAL A 15 7.51 11.84 3.48
N TYR A 16 7.31 13.13 3.76
CA TYR A 16 8.13 13.88 4.73
C TYR A 16 7.97 13.42 6.18
N TRP A 17 6.90 12.68 6.50
CA TRP A 17 6.63 12.19 7.85
C TRP A 17 7.51 10.99 8.21
N LEU A 18 8.34 10.51 7.26
CA LEU A 18 9.31 9.44 7.45
C LEU A 18 10.58 9.91 8.17
N ASP A 19 10.89 11.21 8.13
CA ASP A 19 12.10 11.78 8.75
C ASP A 19 11.87 12.17 10.21
N PRO A 20 12.63 11.60 11.17
CA PRO A 20 12.56 11.95 12.59
C PRO A 20 12.75 13.44 12.91
N LYS A 21 13.39 14.21 12.02
CA LYS A 21 13.61 15.65 12.18
C LYS A 21 12.42 16.48 11.69
N TYR A 22 11.48 15.89 10.96
CA TYR A 22 10.31 16.60 10.48
C TYR A 22 9.30 16.81 11.63
N PRO A 23 8.68 17.99 11.78
CA PRO A 23 7.77 18.27 12.90
C PRO A 23 6.56 17.32 13.00
N ARG A 24 6.16 16.70 11.89
CA ARG A 24 5.08 15.71 11.81
C ARG A 24 5.58 14.29 11.60
N TYR A 25 6.83 14.02 11.96
CA TYR A 25 7.38 12.67 11.98
C TYR A 25 6.40 11.70 12.63
N ASN A 26 6.25 10.54 12.02
CA ASN A 26 5.35 9.51 12.53
C ASN A 26 5.96 8.12 12.33
N GLU A 27 6.43 7.54 13.43
CA GLU A 27 6.97 6.17 13.50
C GLU A 27 6.01 5.08 12.98
N GLY A 28 4.71 5.40 12.92
CA GLY A 28 3.70 4.53 12.35
C GLY A 28 3.75 4.42 10.83
N TYR A 29 4.46 5.32 10.13
CA TYR A 29 4.72 5.22 8.69
C TYR A 29 5.93 4.33 8.45
N LYS A 30 5.67 3.01 8.43
CA LYS A 30 6.70 1.99 8.25
C LYS A 30 6.29 0.95 7.23
N LYS A 31 7.26 0.18 6.74
CA LYS A 31 7.02 -0.93 5.81
C LYS A 31 5.93 -1.86 6.35
N ASN A 32 5.03 -2.28 5.46
CA ASN A 32 3.85 -3.11 5.72
C ASN A 32 2.74 -2.46 6.56
N SER A 33 2.87 -1.19 6.96
CA SER A 33 1.75 -0.49 7.60
C SER A 33 0.68 -0.11 6.58
N VAL A 34 -0.57 -0.13 7.02
CA VAL A 34 -1.72 0.38 6.26
C VAL A 34 -1.98 1.81 6.70
N LYS A 35 -2.15 2.71 5.74
CA LYS A 35 -2.44 4.13 5.94
C LYS A 35 -3.54 4.58 5.01
N GLU A 36 -4.39 5.46 5.51
CA GLU A 36 -5.37 6.13 4.68
C GLU A 36 -4.71 7.35 4.03
N PHE A 37 -4.86 7.46 2.71
CA PHE A 37 -4.52 8.63 1.93
C PHE A 37 -5.75 9.07 1.13
N ALA A 38 -6.17 10.31 1.32
CA ALA A 38 -7.32 10.92 0.67
C ALA A 38 -8.63 10.09 0.73
N GLY A 39 -8.86 9.32 1.80
CA GLY A 39 -10.05 8.48 2.00
C GLY A 39 -9.94 7.05 1.45
N MET A 40 -8.74 6.62 1.04
CA MET A 40 -8.48 5.25 0.58
C MET A 40 -7.32 4.64 1.36
N GLU A 41 -7.45 3.36 1.72
CA GLU A 41 -6.37 2.62 2.36
C GLU A 41 -5.30 2.19 1.36
N PHE A 42 -4.04 2.35 1.76
CA PHE A 42 -2.88 1.86 1.03
C PHE A 42 -1.96 1.10 1.98
N GLN A 43 -1.31 0.07 1.47
CA GLN A 43 -0.20 -0.59 2.15
C GLN A 43 1.12 0.04 1.72
N ILE A 44 1.95 0.42 2.68
CA ILE A 44 3.33 0.86 2.42
C ILE A 44 4.17 -0.38 2.12
N LEU A 45 4.65 -0.51 0.89
CA LEU A 45 5.44 -1.67 0.44
C LEU A 45 6.92 -1.50 0.75
N GLN A 46 7.43 -0.28 0.58
CA GLN A 46 8.84 0.03 0.77
C GLN A 46 9.02 1.49 1.14
N ILE A 47 9.99 1.74 2.00
CA ILE A 47 10.49 3.07 2.33
C ILE A 47 11.99 3.04 2.03
N LYS A 48 12.47 4.10 1.39
CA LYS A 48 13.90 4.35 1.22
C LYS A 48 14.20 5.72 1.78
N ASP A 49 15.14 5.74 2.72
CA ASP A 49 15.75 6.96 3.21
C ASP A 49 17.20 6.97 2.67
N SER A 50 17.59 8.09 2.06
CA SER A 50 18.98 8.31 1.63
C SER A 50 19.64 9.25 2.61
N LEU A 51 20.89 8.97 2.95
CA LEU A 51 21.70 9.81 3.86
C LEU A 51 21.80 11.28 3.41
N ASP A 52 21.52 11.56 2.14
CA ASP A 52 21.53 12.89 1.52
C ASP A 52 20.20 13.67 1.69
N GLY A 53 19.28 13.20 2.54
CA GLY A 53 18.00 13.87 2.82
C GLY A 53 16.90 13.58 1.79
N MET A 54 17.10 12.62 0.89
CA MET A 54 16.07 12.14 -0.04
C MET A 54 15.24 11.01 0.59
N GLN A 55 13.93 11.23 0.68
CA GLN A 55 12.97 10.23 1.16
C GLN A 55 12.09 9.75 0.01
N ALA A 56 11.80 8.44 -0.02
CA ALA A 56 10.89 7.85 -0.97
C ALA A 56 10.01 6.79 -0.31
N MET A 57 8.74 6.77 -0.71
CA MET A 57 7.73 5.83 -0.22
C MET A 57 7.01 5.19 -1.40
N VAL A 58 6.97 3.85 -1.41
CA VAL A 58 6.19 3.08 -2.37
C VAL A 58 4.95 2.54 -1.67
N VAL A 59 3.78 2.84 -2.24
CA VAL A 59 2.48 2.43 -1.68
C VAL A 59 1.63 1.71 -2.72
N ALA A 60 0.80 0.78 -2.28
CA ALA A 60 -0.19 0.11 -3.12
C ALA A 60 -1.59 0.25 -2.53
N PRO A 61 -2.61 0.59 -3.33
CA PRO A 61 -3.98 0.70 -2.83
C PRO A 61 -4.49 -0.67 -2.37
N ILE A 62 -5.14 -0.71 -1.21
CA ILE A 62 -5.88 -1.88 -0.76
C ILE A 62 -7.27 -1.79 -1.37
N VAL A 63 -7.47 -2.50 -2.48
CA VAL A 63 -8.80 -2.66 -3.05
C VAL A 63 -9.43 -3.87 -2.36
N HIS A 64 -10.36 -3.63 -1.44
CA HIS A 64 -11.27 -4.67 -0.99
C HIS A 64 -12.16 -5.07 -2.16
N SER A 65 -11.65 -5.96 -3.00
CA SER A 65 -12.47 -6.59 -4.02
C SER A 65 -13.62 -7.27 -3.28
N LYS A 66 -14.85 -7.03 -3.70
CA LYS A 66 -16.05 -7.76 -3.26
C LYS A 66 -16.00 -9.23 -3.78
N LEU A 67 -14.82 -9.83 -3.83
CA LEU A 67 -14.50 -11.11 -4.46
C LEU A 67 -14.16 -12.19 -3.42
N GLU A 68 -14.08 -11.85 -2.13
CA GLU A 68 -13.86 -12.85 -1.07
C GLU A 68 -15.05 -13.79 -0.85
N LYS A 69 -16.25 -13.46 -1.36
CA LYS A 69 -17.44 -14.31 -1.17
C LYS A 69 -17.53 -15.49 -2.13
N ASN A 70 -16.72 -15.54 -3.20
CA ASN A 70 -16.85 -16.55 -4.25
C ASN A 70 -15.69 -17.57 -4.33
N PHE A 71 -14.59 -17.37 -3.60
CA PHE A 71 -13.49 -18.35 -3.60
C PHE A 71 -13.81 -19.64 -2.83
N LYS A 72 -14.78 -19.62 -1.91
CA LYS A 72 -15.16 -20.83 -1.15
C LYS A 72 -15.91 -21.88 -1.98
N ASN A 73 -16.47 -21.51 -3.14
CA ASN A 73 -17.33 -22.41 -3.94
C ASN A 73 -16.77 -22.80 -5.30
N LYS A 74 -15.53 -22.41 -5.63
CA LYS A 74 -14.93 -22.80 -6.91
C LYS A 74 -14.28 -24.18 -6.76
N LYS A 75 -15.05 -25.24 -7.04
CA LYS A 75 -14.51 -26.61 -7.25
C LYS A 75 -13.35 -26.51 -8.23
N ILE A 76 -12.17 -26.95 -7.80
CA ILE A 76 -11.01 -27.09 -8.69
C ILE A 76 -11.42 -28.06 -9.80
N PRO A 77 -11.35 -27.67 -11.09
CA PRO A 77 -11.64 -28.60 -12.18
C PRO A 77 -10.66 -29.78 -12.07
N ALA A 78 -11.19 -31.00 -12.08
CA ALA A 78 -10.43 -32.24 -11.89
C ALA A 78 -9.29 -32.47 -12.92
N ASN A 79 -9.21 -31.65 -13.96
CA ASN A 79 -8.20 -31.72 -15.02
C ASN A 79 -6.86 -31.04 -14.67
N PHE A 80 -6.72 -30.44 -13.48
CA PHE A 80 -5.43 -29.92 -12.99
C PHE A 80 -4.61 -30.97 -12.21
N ARG A 81 -4.73 -32.26 -12.56
CA ARG A 81 -3.69 -33.22 -12.20
C ARG A 81 -2.56 -33.09 -13.21
N VAL A 82 -1.48 -32.46 -12.77
CA VAL A 82 -0.19 -32.44 -13.46
C VAL A 82 0.16 -33.88 -13.85
N LEU A 83 0.25 -34.13 -15.15
CA LEU A 83 0.85 -35.35 -15.70
C LEU A 83 2.26 -35.45 -15.11
N LYS A 84 2.49 -36.53 -14.35
CA LYS A 84 3.80 -36.92 -13.83
C LYS A 84 4.74 -37.28 -14.97
#